data_AF-A0A1D6HBK9-F1
#
_entry.id   AF-A0A1D6HBK9-F1
#
_cell.length_a   1.000
_cell.length_b   1.000
_cell.length_c   1.000
_cell.angle_alpha   90.00
_cell.angle_beta   90.00
_cell.angle_gamma   90.00
#
_symmetry.space_group_name_H-M   'P 1'
#
loop_
_entity.id
_entity.type
_entity.pdbx_description
1 polymer ?
#
loop_
_entity_poly.entity_id
_entity_poly.type
_entity_poly.pdbx_seq_one_letter_code
_entity_poly.pdbx_strand_id
1 'polypeptide(L)'
;MGLSSILLLLEKSPLLYHAYVLCTIFLWTRIVQKIDFLKSVWRELANMPFKYIFNLLTSSVVALLVLEFLVMSFFDRKIYTWCFLVLGILGSTYVALFIQASAALAIYIWLACWFLSVFTLMPAEIPENNNLVIFSGGLIILIGLASRWIKSNSSSFWLYLTRANKRDPQSFKLYFVQVILVAISSIMVWLSTSHRSQNRELLSLHQFINWSVAGVAMVLPLFSPPSVLSRLTSIFLGFAPPFLLLSIGYEAVFYSAFAMVLIGWIFVESANLYCSEESGSARRRSLADNSVFGYEERHLRLSDLRIPLLFVILFNVAFFGTGNFASIASFEISSVYRFITVFSPFLMAGLLIFKLFIPFMLVIADVRLVRSPRSSVSHGWAVIFL
;
A
#
# COMPACT_ATOMS: atom_id res chain seq x y z
N MET A 1 3.97 28.66 14.86
CA MET A 1 4.90 28.68 13.70
C MET A 1 6.11 29.56 14.01
N GLY A 2 5.97 30.89 14.18
CA GLY A 2 7.10 31.79 14.42
C GLY A 2 7.84 31.54 15.76
N LEU A 3 7.12 31.50 16.88
CA LEU A 3 7.71 31.34 18.23
C LEU A 3 8.55 30.06 18.41
N SER A 4 8.05 28.93 17.92
CA SER A 4 8.75 27.63 17.99
C SER A 4 10.01 27.60 17.13
N SER A 5 9.98 28.24 15.95
CA SER A 5 11.16 28.35 15.07
C SER A 5 12.21 29.29 15.66
N ILE A 6 11.79 30.35 16.35
CA ILE A 6 12.70 31.28 17.05
C ILE A 6 13.38 30.58 18.22
N LEU A 7 12.63 29.78 19.00
CA LEU A 7 13.16 28.98 20.11
C LEU A 7 14.23 27.99 19.65
N LEU A 8 13.96 27.26 18.55
CA LEU A 8 14.91 26.29 17.99
C LEU A 8 16.16 26.93 17.36
N LEU A 9 16.02 28.16 16.83
CA LEU A 9 17.13 28.97 16.33
C LEU A 9 18.01 29.49 17.49
N LEU A 10 17.39 29.92 18.60
CA LEU A 10 18.10 30.32 19.82
C LEU A 10 18.89 29.15 20.42
N GLU A 11 18.35 27.93 20.33
CA GLU A 11 18.96 26.70 20.85
C GLU A 11 20.02 26.09 19.91
N LYS A 12 20.29 26.70 18.75
CA LYS A 12 21.22 26.20 17.70
C LYS A 12 20.97 24.74 17.30
N SER A 13 19.70 24.33 17.30
CA SER A 13 19.34 22.96 16.97
C SER A 13 19.52 22.65 15.48
N PRO A 14 19.85 21.40 15.09
CA PRO A 14 19.91 20.98 13.70
C PRO A 14 18.63 21.31 12.91
N LEU A 15 18.79 21.58 11.61
CA LEU A 15 17.68 21.88 10.69
C LEU A 15 16.57 20.81 10.68
N LEU A 16 16.91 19.55 10.96
CA LEU A 16 15.95 18.45 11.08
C LEU A 16 14.89 18.70 12.16
N TYR A 17 15.28 19.22 13.33
CA TYR A 17 14.34 19.50 14.41
C TYR A 17 13.34 20.60 14.06
N HIS A 18 13.78 21.58 13.28
CA HIS A 18 12.90 22.62 12.75
C HIS A 18 11.84 22.01 11.82
N ALA A 19 12.24 21.10 10.93
CA ALA A 19 11.31 20.41 10.04
C ALA A 19 10.28 19.56 10.80
N TYR A 20 10.70 18.81 11.83
CA TYR A 20 9.78 18.02 12.66
C TYR A 20 8.75 18.90 13.37
N VAL A 21 9.20 19.96 14.05
CA VAL A 21 8.31 20.86 14.78
C VAL A 21 7.36 21.61 13.84
N LEU A 22 7.84 22.07 12.68
CA LEU A 22 6.98 22.68 11.67
C LEU A 22 5.90 21.72 11.16
N CYS A 23 6.26 20.46 10.89
CA CYS A 23 5.31 19.45 10.47
C CYS A 23 4.23 19.19 11.55
N THR A 24 4.65 19.02 12.81
CA THR A 24 3.73 18.81 13.93
C THR A 24 2.78 20.00 14.09
N ILE A 25 3.29 21.24 14.06
CA ILE A 25 2.46 22.44 14.17
C ILE A 25 1.51 22.54 12.97
N PHE A 26 1.97 22.25 11.76
CA PHE A 26 1.12 22.26 10.57
C PHE A 26 -0.06 21.29 10.70
N LEU A 27 0.20 20.05 11.11
CA LEU A 27 -0.83 19.03 11.31
C LEU A 27 -1.83 19.44 12.40
N TRP A 28 -1.34 19.92 13.55
CA TRP A 28 -2.21 20.43 14.61
C TRP A 28 -3.03 21.63 14.17
N THR A 29 -2.46 22.55 13.39
CA THR A 29 -3.19 23.69 12.84
C THR A 29 -4.34 23.23 11.95
N ARG A 30 -4.14 22.19 11.11
CA ARG A 30 -5.22 21.61 10.29
C ARG A 30 -6.32 20.96 11.11
N ILE A 31 -5.98 20.32 12.23
CA ILE A 31 -6.96 19.73 13.15
C ILE A 31 -7.77 20.84 13.84
N VAL A 32 -7.09 21.86 14.37
CA VAL A 32 -7.69 23.00 15.05
C VAL A 32 -8.53 23.85 14.09
N GLN A 33 -8.17 23.95 12.82
CA GLN A 33 -9.02 24.59 11.80
C GLN A 33 -10.41 23.94 11.68
N LYS A 34 -10.58 22.69 12.13
CA LYS A 34 -11.87 21.98 12.18
C LYS A 34 -12.47 22.00 13.60
N ILE A 35 -12.30 23.08 14.37
CA ILE A 35 -12.88 23.23 15.72
C ILE A 35 -14.39 22.99 15.74
N ASP A 36 -15.14 23.40 14.72
CA ASP A 36 -16.59 23.23 14.71
C ASP A 36 -16.99 21.75 14.63
N PHE A 37 -16.21 20.94 13.91
CA PHE A 37 -16.34 19.49 13.91
C PHE A 37 -15.96 18.87 15.27
N LEU A 38 -14.91 19.36 15.92
CA LEU A 38 -14.54 18.92 17.27
C LEU A 38 -15.65 19.24 18.29
N LYS A 39 -16.26 20.43 18.19
CA LYS A 39 -17.38 20.84 19.04
C LYS A 39 -18.63 19.99 18.80
N SER A 40 -18.93 19.63 17.54
CA SER A 40 -20.06 18.75 17.24
C SER A 40 -19.83 17.34 17.77
N VAL A 41 -18.63 16.78 17.60
CA VAL A 41 -18.24 15.47 18.16
C VAL A 41 -18.34 15.48 19.69
N TRP A 42 -17.87 16.53 20.36
CA TRP A 42 -17.96 16.64 21.82
C TRP A 42 -19.42 16.69 22.30
N ARG A 43 -20.27 17.44 21.61
CA ARG A 43 -21.70 17.54 21.94
C ARG A 43 -22.42 16.21 21.75
N GLU A 44 -22.11 15.48 20.69
CA GLU A 44 -22.66 14.13 20.51
C GLU A 44 -22.14 13.17 21.59
N LEU A 45 -20.83 13.20 21.89
CA LEU A 45 -20.24 12.34 22.93
C LEU A 45 -20.88 12.57 24.30
N ALA A 46 -21.14 13.83 24.66
CA ALA A 46 -21.79 14.19 25.93
C ALA A 46 -23.25 13.71 26.03
N ASN A 47 -23.94 13.60 24.89
CA ASN A 47 -25.34 13.19 24.82
C ASN A 47 -25.51 11.68 24.53
N MET A 48 -24.41 10.93 24.39
CA MET A 48 -24.46 9.51 24.05
C MET A 48 -24.77 8.62 25.27
N PRO A 49 -25.46 7.48 25.06
CA PRO A 49 -25.65 6.49 26.13
C PRO A 49 -24.31 5.93 26.62
N PHE A 50 -24.25 5.55 27.91
CA PHE A 50 -23.06 4.97 28.54
C PHE A 50 -22.43 3.82 27.74
N LYS A 51 -23.26 2.99 27.09
CA LYS A 51 -22.81 1.89 26.22
C LYS A 51 -21.91 2.35 25.06
N TYR A 52 -22.23 3.48 24.42
CA TYR A 52 -21.43 3.99 23.30
C TYR A 52 -20.12 4.62 23.77
N ILE A 53 -20.16 5.31 24.93
CA ILE A 53 -18.95 5.83 25.58
C ILE A 53 -18.02 4.69 25.97
N PHE A 54 -18.55 3.61 26.56
CA PHE A 54 -17.77 2.42 26.90
C PHE A 54 -17.14 1.76 25.67
N ASN A 55 -17.90 1.60 24.57
CA ASN A 55 -17.36 1.07 23.32
C ASN A 55 -16.26 1.96 22.71
N LEU A 56 -16.41 3.28 22.80
CA LEU A 56 -15.41 4.24 22.33
C LEU A 56 -14.14 4.17 23.18
N LEU A 57 -14.28 4.11 24.51
CA LEU A 57 -13.17 3.93 25.43
C LEU A 57 -12.43 2.62 25.16
N THR A 58 -13.17 1.52 24.98
CA THR A 58 -12.60 0.21 24.64
C THR A 58 -11.84 0.27 23.31
N SER A 59 -12.41 0.90 22.29
CA SER A 59 -11.75 1.08 20.98
C SER A 59 -10.49 1.94 21.09
N SER A 60 -10.51 2.98 21.91
CA SER A 60 -9.34 3.86 22.15
C SER A 60 -8.22 3.11 22.88
N VAL A 61 -8.54 2.30 23.88
CA VAL A 61 -7.56 1.49 24.60
C VAL A 61 -6.90 0.49 23.65
N VAL A 62 -7.69 -0.19 22.81
CA VAL A 62 -7.16 -1.10 21.78
C VAL A 62 -6.26 -0.35 20.80
N ALA A 63 -6.66 0.84 20.34
CA ALA A 63 -5.83 1.64 19.43
C ALA A 63 -4.50 2.07 20.08
N LEU A 64 -4.50 2.45 21.36
CA LEU A 64 -3.28 2.79 22.10
C LEU A 64 -2.37 1.58 22.27
N LEU A 65 -2.92 0.40 22.57
CA LEU A 65 -2.14 -0.83 22.66
C LEU A 65 -1.48 -1.20 21.33
N VAL A 66 -2.20 -1.04 20.21
CA VAL A 66 -1.65 -1.26 18.87
C VAL A 66 -0.53 -0.26 18.58
N LEU A 67 -0.71 1.02 18.93
CA LEU A 67 0.33 2.04 18.75
C LEU A 67 1.57 1.75 19.61
N GLU A 68 1.41 1.34 20.86
CA GLU A 68 2.52 0.98 21.74
C GLU A 68 3.28 -0.23 21.19
N PHE A 69 2.55 -1.23 20.70
CA PHE A 69 3.15 -2.40 20.04
C PHE A 69 3.94 -2.01 18.77
N LEU A 70 3.43 -1.05 18.00
CA LEU A 70 4.14 -0.49 16.85
C LEU A 70 5.40 0.25 17.29
N VAL A 71 5.39 1.00 18.40
CA VAL A 71 6.61 1.62 18.94
C VAL A 71 7.62 0.54 19.36
N MET A 72 7.17 -0.50 20.06
CA MET A 72 8.03 -1.62 20.46
C MET A 72 8.68 -2.33 19.27
N SER A 73 7.99 -2.39 18.13
CA SER A 73 8.51 -2.98 16.90
C SER A 73 9.73 -2.25 16.30
N PHE A 74 9.97 -0.98 16.68
CA PHE A 74 11.20 -0.27 16.31
C PHE A 74 12.43 -0.86 17.03
N PHE A 75 12.24 -1.48 18.19
CA PHE A 75 13.31 -2.12 18.95
C PHE A 75 13.57 -3.56 18.51
N ASP A 76 12.52 -4.34 18.25
CA ASP A 76 12.65 -5.72 17.75
C ASP A 76 11.68 -5.99 16.58
N ARG A 77 12.24 -6.26 15.40
CA ARG A 77 11.48 -6.53 14.17
C ARG A 77 10.67 -7.83 14.25
N LYS A 78 11.08 -8.79 15.10
CA LYS A 78 10.40 -10.09 15.29
C LYS A 78 8.96 -9.92 15.77
N ILE A 79 8.67 -8.79 16.40
CA ILE A 79 7.33 -8.41 16.86
C ILE A 79 6.33 -8.37 15.69
N TYR A 80 6.75 -7.91 14.50
CA TYR A 80 5.89 -7.92 13.32
C TYR A 80 5.56 -9.33 12.82
N THR A 81 6.46 -10.29 12.99
CA THR A 81 6.21 -11.68 12.59
C THR A 81 5.03 -12.24 13.35
N TRP A 82 5.06 -12.12 14.68
CA TRP A 82 3.98 -12.57 15.54
C TRP A 82 2.69 -11.81 15.25
N CYS A 83 2.78 -10.49 15.02
CA CYS A 83 1.64 -9.67 14.63
C CYS A 83 0.95 -10.20 13.36
N PHE A 84 1.71 -10.48 12.30
CA PHE A 84 1.14 -10.98 11.05
C PHE A 84 0.62 -12.41 11.14
N LEU A 85 1.24 -13.27 11.94
CA LEU A 85 0.71 -14.62 12.21
C LEU A 85 -0.65 -14.55 12.89
N VAL A 86 -0.76 -13.73 13.95
CA VAL A 86 -2.00 -13.54 14.70
C VAL A 86 -3.05 -12.85 13.81
N LEU A 87 -2.70 -11.76 13.12
CA LEU A 87 -3.61 -11.06 12.21
C LEU A 87 -4.05 -11.95 11.03
N GLY A 88 -3.19 -12.84 10.54
CA GLY A 88 -3.54 -13.79 9.47
C GLY A 88 -4.60 -14.80 9.93
N ILE A 89 -4.45 -15.37 11.13
CA ILE A 89 -5.42 -16.29 11.72
C ILE A 89 -6.74 -15.57 12.06
N LEU A 90 -6.65 -14.41 12.72
CA LEU A 90 -7.82 -13.61 13.07
C LEU A 90 -8.56 -13.11 11.82
N GLY A 91 -7.84 -12.66 10.80
CA GLY A 91 -8.42 -12.22 9.52
C GLY A 91 -9.10 -13.36 8.77
N SER A 92 -8.46 -14.53 8.72
CA SER A 92 -9.01 -15.72 8.06
C SER A 92 -10.28 -16.22 8.76
N THR A 93 -10.25 -16.34 10.09
CA THR A 93 -11.42 -16.73 10.90
C THR A 93 -12.53 -15.71 10.82
N TYR A 94 -12.21 -14.41 10.83
CA TYR A 94 -13.19 -13.35 10.67
C TYR A 94 -13.92 -13.43 9.31
N VAL A 95 -13.19 -13.64 8.22
CA VAL A 95 -13.78 -13.78 6.88
C VAL A 95 -14.61 -15.05 6.76
N ALA A 96 -14.13 -16.17 7.30
CA ALA A 96 -14.83 -17.45 7.24
C ALA A 96 -16.14 -17.45 8.04
N LEU A 97 -16.15 -16.82 9.23
CA LEU A 97 -17.31 -16.87 10.14
C LEU A 97 -18.31 -15.74 9.91
N PHE A 98 -17.83 -14.50 9.69
CA PHE A 98 -18.71 -13.32 9.68
C PHE A 98 -19.13 -12.85 8.30
N ILE A 99 -18.32 -13.10 7.27
CA ILE A 99 -18.53 -12.52 5.94
C ILE A 99 -19.23 -13.50 4.98
N GLN A 100 -19.38 -14.79 5.34
CA GLN A 100 -19.89 -15.84 4.44
C GLN A 100 -19.22 -15.79 3.04
N ALA A 101 -17.98 -15.30 2.98
CA ALA A 101 -17.20 -15.27 1.76
C ALA A 101 -16.70 -16.69 1.43
N SER A 102 -16.20 -16.87 0.21
CA SER A 102 -15.61 -18.14 -0.20
C SER A 102 -14.42 -18.51 0.70
N ALA A 103 -14.32 -19.79 1.07
CA ALA A 103 -13.19 -20.33 1.83
C ALA A 103 -11.83 -20.02 1.18
N ALA A 104 -11.81 -19.87 -0.15
CA ALA A 104 -10.64 -19.45 -0.91
C ALA A 104 -10.09 -18.08 -0.47
N LEU A 105 -10.96 -17.11 -0.14
CA LEU A 105 -10.52 -15.79 0.32
C LEU A 105 -9.89 -15.86 1.72
N ALA A 106 -10.46 -16.66 2.61
CA ALA A 106 -9.93 -16.87 3.96
C ALA A 106 -8.54 -17.54 3.92
N ILE A 107 -8.36 -18.54 3.05
CA ILE A 107 -7.06 -19.20 2.83
C ILE A 107 -6.05 -18.22 2.23
N TYR A 108 -6.49 -17.40 1.25
CA TYR A 108 -5.63 -16.40 0.63
C TYR A 108 -5.07 -15.39 1.65
N ILE A 109 -5.92 -14.85 2.54
CA ILE A 109 -5.49 -13.89 3.56
C ILE A 109 -4.49 -14.52 4.52
N TRP A 110 -4.77 -15.76 4.96
CA TRP A 110 -3.87 -16.49 5.85
C TRP A 110 -2.49 -16.70 5.22
N LEU A 111 -2.45 -17.18 3.97
CA LEU A 111 -1.21 -17.38 3.23
C LEU A 111 -0.46 -16.07 2.95
N ALA A 112 -1.17 -14.99 2.60
CA ALA A 112 -0.56 -13.69 2.34
C ALA A 112 0.12 -13.12 3.59
N CYS A 113 -0.56 -13.16 4.74
CA CYS A 113 0.00 -12.71 6.01
C CYS A 113 1.17 -13.61 6.47
N TRP A 114 1.05 -14.92 6.28
CA TRP A 114 2.14 -15.84 6.62
C TRP A 114 3.39 -15.60 5.76
N PHE A 115 3.21 -15.41 4.45
CA PHE A 115 4.30 -15.12 3.54
C PHE A 115 4.98 -13.78 3.88
N LEU A 116 4.22 -12.74 4.21
CA LEU A 116 4.78 -11.45 4.64
C LEU A 116 5.53 -11.55 5.98
N SER A 117 5.08 -12.41 6.89
CA SER A 117 5.71 -12.58 8.21
C SER A 117 7.18 -13.01 8.11
N VAL A 118 7.55 -13.83 7.12
CA VAL A 118 8.93 -14.30 6.93
C VAL A 118 9.90 -13.15 6.70
N PHE A 119 9.50 -12.13 5.94
CA PHE A 119 10.35 -10.99 5.61
C PHE A 119 10.66 -10.08 6.81
N THR A 120 9.83 -10.13 7.85
CA THR A 120 10.07 -9.35 9.08
C THR A 120 11.18 -9.94 9.95
N LEU A 121 11.56 -11.20 9.72
CA LEU A 121 12.69 -11.88 10.37
C LEU A 121 14.01 -11.75 9.59
N MET A 122 13.94 -11.33 8.33
CA MET A 122 15.12 -11.23 7.48
C MET A 122 16.06 -10.12 7.99
N PRO A 123 17.38 -10.30 7.86
CA PRO A 123 18.36 -9.31 8.31
C PRO A 123 18.17 -7.95 7.64
N ALA A 124 18.85 -6.92 8.14
CA ALA A 124 18.87 -5.62 7.46
C ALA A 124 19.82 -5.64 6.26
N GLU A 125 20.92 -6.38 6.36
CA GLU A 125 21.92 -6.54 5.30
C GLU A 125 21.44 -7.58 4.29
N ILE A 126 21.37 -7.16 3.03
CA ILE A 126 20.74 -7.92 1.96
C ILE A 126 21.83 -8.61 1.16
N PRO A 127 21.95 -9.95 1.21
CA PRO A 127 22.93 -10.64 0.40
C PRO A 127 22.54 -10.51 -1.08
N GLU A 128 23.52 -10.20 -1.92
CA GLU A 128 23.33 -10.14 -3.37
C GLU A 128 22.82 -11.48 -3.90
N ASN A 129 21.58 -11.53 -4.39
CA ASN A 129 21.01 -12.73 -4.98
C ASN A 129 20.04 -12.37 -6.10
N ASN A 130 20.61 -12.26 -7.30
CA ASN A 130 19.89 -11.88 -8.50
C ASN A 130 18.79 -12.89 -8.88
N ASN A 131 18.93 -14.16 -8.50
CA ASN A 131 17.93 -15.18 -8.79
C ASN A 131 16.62 -14.90 -8.04
N LEU A 132 16.69 -14.35 -6.82
CA LEU A 132 15.51 -13.93 -6.06
C LEU A 132 14.77 -12.76 -6.72
N VAL A 133 15.51 -11.84 -7.34
CA VAL A 133 14.92 -10.70 -8.07
C VAL A 133 14.16 -11.20 -9.31
N ILE A 134 14.74 -12.13 -10.07
CA ILE A 134 14.08 -12.74 -11.25
C ILE A 134 12.86 -13.55 -10.82
N PHE A 135 12.99 -14.35 -9.76
CA PHE A 135 11.88 -15.11 -9.18
C PHE A 135 10.73 -14.19 -8.75
N SER A 136 11.04 -13.05 -8.12
CA SER A 136 10.05 -12.04 -7.80
C SER A 136 9.37 -11.46 -9.04
N GLY A 137 10.08 -11.24 -10.13
CA GLY A 137 9.50 -10.81 -11.41
C GLY A 137 8.43 -11.80 -11.90
N GLY A 138 8.72 -13.09 -11.80
CA GLY A 138 7.76 -14.16 -12.07
C GLY A 138 6.55 -14.13 -11.13
N LEU A 139 6.77 -13.95 -9.82
CA LEU A 139 5.69 -13.83 -8.84
C LEU A 139 4.77 -12.62 -9.10
N ILE A 140 5.33 -11.47 -9.46
CA ILE A 140 4.57 -10.25 -9.79
C ILE A 140 3.65 -10.50 -10.99
N ILE A 141 4.16 -11.16 -12.03
CA ILE A 141 3.36 -11.54 -13.22
C ILE A 141 2.26 -12.53 -12.82
N LEU A 142 2.58 -13.52 -11.98
CA LEU A 142 1.62 -14.52 -11.50
C LEU A 142 0.49 -13.86 -10.69
N ILE A 143 0.81 -12.95 -9.77
CA ILE A 143 -0.19 -12.19 -8.98
C ILE A 143 -1.08 -11.36 -9.92
N GLY A 144 -0.47 -10.70 -10.92
CA GLY A 144 -1.20 -10.00 -11.97
C GLY A 144 -2.18 -10.91 -12.71
N LEU A 145 -1.74 -12.09 -13.15
CA LEU A 145 -2.58 -13.03 -13.90
C LEU A 145 -3.70 -13.61 -13.03
N ALA A 146 -3.39 -13.99 -11.80
CA ALA A 146 -4.34 -14.50 -10.83
C ALA A 146 -5.47 -13.49 -10.57
N SER A 147 -5.14 -12.20 -10.37
CA SER A 147 -6.14 -11.15 -10.17
C SER A 147 -7.13 -11.01 -11.33
N ARG A 148 -6.69 -11.28 -12.57
CA ARG A 148 -7.54 -11.24 -13.76
C ARG A 148 -8.33 -12.51 -13.96
N TRP A 149 -7.75 -13.65 -13.65
CA TRP A 149 -8.46 -14.91 -13.68
C TRP A 149 -9.63 -14.90 -12.70
N ILE A 150 -9.39 -14.35 -11.50
CA ILE A 150 -10.41 -14.05 -10.50
C ILE A 150 -11.52 -13.13 -11.05
N LYS A 151 -11.16 -12.07 -11.78
CA LYS A 151 -12.12 -11.18 -12.47
C LYS A 151 -12.98 -11.92 -13.51
N SER A 152 -12.45 -12.96 -14.14
CA SER A 152 -13.19 -13.74 -15.14
C SER A 152 -14.14 -14.76 -14.51
N ASN A 153 -13.92 -15.15 -13.25
CA ASN A 153 -14.72 -16.15 -12.58
C ASN A 153 -16.01 -15.52 -12.00
N SER A 154 -17.16 -16.04 -12.41
CA SER A 154 -18.47 -15.37 -12.31
C SER A 154 -19.19 -15.60 -10.96
N SER A 155 -18.51 -15.39 -9.82
CA SER A 155 -19.24 -15.38 -8.53
C SER A 155 -19.86 -14.01 -8.24
N SER A 156 -20.96 -13.98 -7.49
CA SER A 156 -21.70 -12.75 -7.12
C SER A 156 -20.81 -11.70 -6.45
N PHE A 157 -19.88 -12.13 -5.60
CA PHE A 157 -18.92 -11.28 -4.91
C PHE A 157 -17.88 -10.66 -5.86
N TRP A 158 -17.33 -11.45 -6.78
CA TRP A 158 -16.38 -10.94 -7.79
C TRP A 158 -17.05 -9.99 -8.78
N LEU A 159 -18.32 -10.24 -9.10
CA LEU A 159 -19.15 -9.33 -9.89
C LEU A 159 -19.40 -8.00 -9.15
N TYR A 160 -19.54 -8.01 -7.82
CA TYR A 160 -19.63 -6.78 -7.02
C TYR A 160 -18.34 -5.95 -7.06
N LEU A 161 -17.17 -6.59 -6.95
CA LEU A 161 -15.86 -5.94 -7.10
C LEU A 161 -15.61 -5.39 -8.50
N THR A 162 -16.29 -5.94 -9.51
CA THR A 162 -16.10 -5.61 -10.94
C THR A 162 -17.27 -4.84 -11.55
N ARG A 163 -18.31 -4.52 -10.76
CA ARG A 163 -19.59 -3.90 -11.20
C ARG A 163 -19.42 -2.61 -12.01
N ALA A 164 -18.28 -1.93 -11.89
CA ALA A 164 -17.98 -0.71 -12.63
C ALA A 164 -17.55 -0.94 -14.10
N ASN A 165 -17.37 -2.17 -14.60
CA ASN A 165 -16.84 -2.33 -15.96
C ASN A 165 -17.46 -3.50 -16.76
N LYS A 166 -18.40 -3.15 -17.65
CA LYS A 166 -18.73 -3.96 -18.84
C LYS A 166 -17.50 -3.99 -19.74
N ARG A 167 -16.72 -5.08 -19.68
CA ARG A 167 -15.65 -5.51 -20.63
C ARG A 167 -15.13 -4.41 -21.59
N ASP A 168 -14.35 -3.46 -21.08
CA ASP A 168 -13.57 -2.60 -21.97
C ASP A 168 -12.34 -3.35 -22.53
N PRO A 169 -12.23 -3.53 -23.87
CA PRO A 169 -11.08 -4.20 -24.50
C PRO A 169 -9.77 -3.44 -24.31
N GLN A 170 -9.83 -2.12 -24.03
CA GLN A 170 -8.66 -1.28 -23.76
C GLN A 170 -7.92 -1.69 -22.47
N SER A 171 -8.66 -2.18 -21.47
CA SER A 171 -8.04 -2.66 -20.21
C SER A 171 -7.12 -3.85 -20.46
N PHE A 172 -7.43 -4.72 -21.43
CA PHE A 172 -6.63 -5.90 -21.71
C PHE A 172 -5.26 -5.53 -22.28
N LYS A 173 -5.23 -4.59 -23.24
CA LYS A 173 -4.01 -4.10 -23.88
C LYS A 173 -3.04 -3.45 -22.89
N LEU A 174 -3.53 -2.56 -22.02
CA LEU A 174 -2.70 -1.88 -21.02
C LEU A 174 -1.98 -2.86 -20.09
N TYR A 175 -2.70 -3.85 -19.58
CA TYR A 175 -2.12 -4.88 -18.72
C TYR A 175 -1.09 -5.74 -19.44
N PHE A 176 -1.34 -6.11 -20.70
CA PHE A 176 -0.39 -6.89 -21.49
C PHE A 176 0.94 -6.12 -21.64
N VAL A 177 0.87 -4.81 -21.92
CA VAL A 177 2.05 -3.94 -21.95
C VAL A 177 2.75 -3.89 -20.58
N GLN A 178 2.01 -3.76 -19.48
CA GLN A 178 2.60 -3.74 -18.14
C GLN A 178 3.32 -5.05 -17.79
N VAL A 179 2.75 -6.21 -18.12
CA VAL A 179 3.39 -7.52 -17.92
C VAL A 179 4.66 -7.65 -18.75
N ILE A 180 4.65 -7.19 -20.00
CA ILE A 180 5.85 -7.16 -20.85
C ILE A 180 6.94 -6.29 -20.21
N LEU A 181 6.60 -5.11 -19.69
CA LEU A 181 7.60 -4.24 -19.04
C LEU A 181 8.20 -4.89 -17.79
N VAL A 182 7.40 -5.61 -16.98
CA VAL A 182 7.91 -6.40 -15.84
C VAL A 182 8.86 -7.50 -16.31
N ALA A 183 8.50 -8.23 -17.37
CA ALA A 183 9.36 -9.27 -17.94
C ALA A 183 10.68 -8.68 -18.47
N ILE A 184 10.62 -7.58 -19.23
CA ILE A 184 11.82 -6.87 -19.72
C ILE A 184 12.69 -6.41 -18.56
N SER A 185 12.11 -5.84 -17.50
CA SER A 185 12.88 -5.40 -16.33
C SER A 185 13.62 -6.57 -15.64
N SER A 186 12.97 -7.73 -15.52
CA SER A 186 13.59 -8.93 -14.93
C SER A 186 14.74 -9.47 -15.79
N ILE A 187 14.55 -9.47 -17.12
CA ILE A 187 15.61 -9.85 -18.07
C ILE A 187 16.78 -8.86 -18.01
N MET A 188 16.51 -7.55 -17.90
CA MET A 188 17.55 -6.53 -17.80
C MET A 188 18.36 -6.65 -16.52
N VAL A 189 17.75 -7.04 -15.39
CA VAL A 189 18.48 -7.36 -14.15
C VAL A 189 19.46 -8.51 -14.38
N TRP A 190 19.00 -9.60 -15.01
CA TRP A 190 19.87 -10.74 -15.33
C TRP A 190 20.99 -10.38 -16.31
N LEU A 191 20.67 -9.60 -17.35
CA LEU A 191 21.62 -9.21 -18.38
C LEU A 191 22.70 -8.27 -17.84
N SER A 192 22.30 -7.27 -17.04
CA SER A 192 23.21 -6.30 -16.44
C SER A 192 24.15 -6.95 -15.42
N THR A 193 23.64 -7.91 -14.65
CA THR A 193 24.43 -8.65 -13.66
C THR A 193 25.40 -9.62 -14.33
N SER A 194 24.99 -10.27 -15.42
CA SER A 194 25.87 -11.13 -16.23
C SER A 194 26.99 -10.35 -16.94
N HIS A 195 26.71 -9.13 -17.42
CA HIS A 195 27.77 -8.28 -18.01
C HIS A 195 28.77 -7.81 -16.94
N ARG A 196 28.27 -7.47 -15.75
CA ARG A 196 29.12 -7.07 -14.61
C ARG A 196 30.02 -8.21 -14.14
N SER A 197 29.53 -9.45 -14.07
CA SER A 197 30.35 -10.60 -13.68
C SER A 197 31.46 -10.92 -14.70
N GLN A 198 31.25 -10.54 -15.97
CA GLN A 198 32.24 -10.65 -17.03
C GLN A 198 33.18 -9.44 -17.14
N ASN A 199 33.16 -8.51 -16.17
CA ASN A 199 33.92 -7.25 -16.17
C ASN A 199 33.73 -6.41 -17.44
N ARG A 200 32.58 -6.53 -18.11
CA ARG A 200 32.24 -5.70 -19.27
C ARG A 200 31.58 -4.41 -18.79
N GLU A 201 31.93 -3.31 -19.43
CA GLU A 201 31.24 -2.04 -19.21
C GLU A 201 29.78 -2.17 -19.62
N LEU A 202 28.89 -1.56 -18.83
CA LEU A 202 27.46 -1.56 -19.14
C LEU A 202 27.25 -0.71 -20.40
N LEU A 203 26.74 -1.34 -21.46
CA LEU A 203 26.37 -0.64 -22.69
C LEU A 203 25.39 0.49 -22.38
N SER A 204 25.60 1.66 -23.00
CA SER A 204 24.68 2.81 -22.93
C SER A 204 23.24 2.45 -23.34
N LEU A 205 23.08 1.45 -24.21
CA LEU A 205 21.77 0.89 -24.59
C LEU A 205 21.03 0.28 -23.39
N HIS A 206 21.70 -0.42 -22.48
CA HIS A 206 21.05 -1.00 -21.30
C HIS A 206 20.54 0.10 -20.36
N GLN A 207 21.33 1.17 -20.18
CA GLN A 207 20.89 2.32 -19.38
C GLN A 207 19.65 2.99 -19.99
N PHE A 208 19.66 3.22 -21.30
CA PHE A 208 18.52 3.81 -21.99
C PHE A 208 17.26 2.96 -21.87
N ILE A 209 17.40 1.63 -22.00
CA ILE A 209 16.29 0.70 -21.83
C ILE A 209 15.79 0.73 -20.38
N ASN A 210 16.67 0.72 -19.38
CA ASN A 210 16.28 0.75 -17.97
C ASN A 210 15.54 2.04 -17.61
N TRP A 211 16.03 3.20 -18.05
CA TRP A 211 15.33 4.49 -17.87
C TRP A 211 13.98 4.51 -18.58
N SER A 212 13.92 4.03 -19.82
CA SER A 212 12.67 3.98 -20.60
C SER A 212 11.64 3.05 -19.96
N VAL A 213 12.05 1.85 -19.55
CA VAL A 213 11.17 0.85 -18.91
C VAL A 213 10.66 1.38 -17.57
N ALA A 214 11.53 1.95 -16.73
CA ALA A 214 11.14 2.53 -15.45
C ALA A 214 10.15 3.70 -15.63
N GLY A 215 10.46 4.65 -16.51
CA GLY A 215 9.63 5.82 -16.76
C GLY A 215 8.27 5.47 -17.36
N VAL A 216 8.24 4.66 -18.43
CA VAL A 216 6.99 4.26 -19.08
C VAL A 216 6.11 3.46 -18.11
N ALA A 217 6.68 2.54 -17.34
CA ALA A 217 5.91 1.72 -16.40
C ALA A 217 5.17 2.55 -15.35
N MET A 218 5.79 3.62 -14.83
CA MET A 218 5.17 4.49 -13.82
C MET A 218 3.99 5.31 -14.34
N VAL A 219 3.95 5.61 -15.63
CA VAL A 219 2.89 6.42 -16.25
C VAL A 219 1.67 5.57 -16.60
N LEU A 220 1.85 4.29 -16.94
CA LEU A 220 0.76 3.39 -17.36
C LEU A 220 -0.43 3.26 -16.40
N PRO A 221 -0.27 3.25 -15.06
CA PRO A 221 -1.39 3.17 -14.13
C PRO A 221 -2.40 4.32 -14.24
N LEU A 222 -1.99 5.47 -14.80
CA LEU A 222 -2.88 6.63 -15.00
C LEU A 222 -3.99 6.35 -16.01
N PHE A 223 -3.75 5.45 -16.97
CA PHE A 223 -4.71 5.07 -18.00
C PHE A 223 -5.59 3.89 -17.57
N SER A 224 -5.45 3.41 -16.33
CA SER A 224 -6.16 2.24 -15.84
C SER A 224 -7.66 2.50 -15.64
N PRO A 225 -8.55 1.54 -15.94
CA PRO A 225 -9.99 1.71 -15.76
C PRO A 225 -10.37 1.92 -14.28
N PRO A 226 -11.52 2.56 -14.00
CA PRO A 226 -11.94 2.94 -12.65
C PRO A 226 -12.32 1.76 -11.72
N SER A 227 -12.29 0.52 -12.20
CA SER A 227 -12.56 -0.65 -11.35
C SER A 227 -11.43 -0.85 -10.33
N VAL A 228 -11.78 -0.97 -9.04
CA VAL A 228 -10.84 -1.05 -7.92
C VAL A 228 -9.74 -2.09 -8.14
N LEU A 229 -10.10 -3.33 -8.47
CA LEU A 229 -9.14 -4.42 -8.65
C LEU A 229 -8.22 -4.21 -9.88
N SER A 230 -8.77 -3.77 -11.02
CA SER A 230 -7.95 -3.50 -12.22
C SER A 230 -7.00 -2.32 -12.00
N ARG A 231 -7.44 -1.32 -11.24
CA ARG A 231 -6.63 -0.14 -10.95
C ARG A 231 -5.50 -0.47 -9.98
N LEU A 232 -5.81 -1.19 -8.91
CA LEU A 232 -4.82 -1.69 -7.96
C LEU A 232 -3.73 -2.52 -8.64
N THR A 233 -4.14 -3.53 -9.39
CA THR A 233 -3.22 -4.44 -10.10
C THR A 233 -2.37 -3.68 -11.12
N SER A 234 -2.94 -2.67 -11.76
CA SER A 234 -2.21 -1.80 -12.69
C SER A 234 -1.21 -0.90 -11.98
N ILE A 235 -1.53 -0.33 -10.82
CA ILE A 235 -0.61 0.45 -9.98
C ILE A 235 0.55 -0.44 -9.51
N PHE A 236 0.24 -1.63 -9.00
CA PHE A 236 1.23 -2.62 -8.60
C PHE A 236 2.17 -3.04 -9.75
N LEU A 237 1.62 -3.30 -10.94
CA LEU A 237 2.43 -3.63 -12.11
C LEU A 237 3.21 -2.43 -12.68
N GLY A 238 2.75 -1.20 -12.47
CA GLY A 238 3.45 0.01 -12.93
C GLY A 238 4.67 0.37 -12.08
N PHE A 239 4.59 0.17 -10.76
CA PHE A 239 5.73 0.39 -9.86
C PHE A 239 6.70 -0.80 -9.77
N ALA A 240 6.31 -1.98 -10.27
CA ALA A 240 7.15 -3.17 -10.25
C ALA A 240 8.46 -3.03 -11.07
N PRO A 241 8.47 -2.57 -12.33
CA PRO A 241 9.71 -2.44 -13.11
C PRO A 241 10.79 -1.56 -12.49
N PRO A 242 10.50 -0.31 -12.03
CA PRO A 242 11.53 0.48 -11.36
C PRO A 242 11.99 -0.16 -10.05
N PHE A 243 11.09 -0.80 -9.28
CA PHE A 243 11.47 -1.47 -8.04
C PHE A 243 12.39 -2.68 -8.29
N LEU A 244 12.09 -3.53 -9.28
CA LEU A 244 12.92 -4.68 -9.66
C LEU A 244 14.30 -4.25 -10.15
N LEU A 245 14.37 -3.21 -11.01
CA LEU A 245 15.63 -2.68 -11.50
C LEU A 245 16.51 -2.12 -10.38
N LEU A 246 15.91 -1.56 -9.33
CA LEU A 246 16.63 -1.03 -8.17
C LEU A 246 16.84 -2.07 -7.04
N SER A 247 16.38 -3.31 -7.20
CA SER A 247 16.48 -4.38 -6.19
C SER A 247 17.61 -5.37 -6.49
N ILE A 248 18.22 -5.92 -5.44
CA ILE A 248 19.41 -6.80 -5.55
C ILE A 248 19.18 -8.18 -4.90
N GLY A 249 18.24 -8.28 -3.98
CA GLY A 249 17.95 -9.52 -3.27
C GLY A 249 16.47 -9.71 -2.94
N TYR A 250 16.19 -10.16 -1.72
CA TYR A 250 14.85 -10.53 -1.29
C TYR A 250 13.86 -9.35 -1.15
N GLU A 251 14.31 -8.10 -1.22
CA GLU A 251 13.43 -6.92 -1.24
C GLU A 251 12.39 -7.00 -2.37
N ALA A 252 12.82 -7.51 -3.53
CA ALA A 252 11.94 -7.76 -4.67
C ALA A 252 10.79 -8.69 -4.26
N VAL A 253 11.12 -9.79 -3.60
CA VAL A 253 10.14 -10.77 -3.14
C VAL A 253 9.23 -10.17 -2.07
N PHE A 254 9.78 -9.34 -1.15
CA PHE A 254 8.97 -8.59 -0.19
C PHE A 254 7.91 -7.73 -0.87
N TYR A 255 8.25 -7.04 -1.97
CA TYR A 255 7.26 -6.26 -2.74
C TYR A 255 6.09 -7.11 -3.25
N SER A 256 6.36 -8.32 -3.73
CA SER A 256 5.32 -9.26 -4.12
C SER A 256 4.47 -9.76 -2.93
N ALA A 257 5.11 -10.05 -1.79
CA ALA A 257 4.44 -10.45 -0.55
C ALA A 257 3.51 -9.35 -0.03
N PHE A 258 4.03 -8.14 0.01
CA PHE A 258 3.34 -6.94 0.48
C PHE A 258 2.11 -6.65 -0.37
N ALA A 259 2.23 -6.77 -1.70
CA ALA A 259 1.09 -6.59 -2.60
C ALA A 259 -0.02 -7.63 -2.40
N MET A 260 0.31 -8.88 -2.06
CA MET A 260 -0.72 -9.87 -1.73
C MET A 260 -1.51 -9.49 -0.48
N VAL A 261 -0.84 -8.96 0.54
CA VAL A 261 -1.52 -8.48 1.77
C VAL A 261 -2.39 -7.27 1.47
N LEU A 262 -1.91 -6.34 0.65
CA LEU A 262 -2.66 -5.17 0.18
C LEU A 262 -3.93 -5.55 -0.60
N ILE A 263 -3.80 -6.46 -1.57
CA ILE A 263 -4.94 -7.04 -2.30
C ILE A 263 -5.92 -7.74 -1.33
N GLY A 264 -5.38 -8.51 -0.38
CA GLY A 264 -6.18 -9.20 0.65
C GLY A 264 -6.97 -8.22 1.52
N TRP A 265 -6.36 -7.11 1.93
CA TRP A 265 -7.03 -6.06 2.69
C TRP A 265 -8.20 -5.45 1.92
N ILE A 266 -8.02 -5.13 0.64
CA ILE A 266 -9.10 -4.62 -0.22
C ILE A 266 -10.22 -5.64 -0.37
N PHE A 267 -9.91 -6.93 -0.48
CA PHE A 267 -10.93 -7.98 -0.52
C PHE A 267 -11.72 -8.06 0.78
N VAL A 268 -11.07 -8.02 1.95
CA VAL A 268 -11.78 -8.01 3.24
C VAL A 268 -12.71 -6.81 3.36
N GLU A 269 -12.22 -5.62 3.03
CA GLU A 269 -13.02 -4.40 3.17
C GLU A 269 -14.17 -4.39 2.16
N SER A 270 -13.93 -4.82 0.91
CA SER A 270 -15.00 -4.92 -0.09
C SER A 270 -16.07 -5.95 0.28
N ALA A 271 -15.70 -7.06 0.91
CA ALA A 271 -16.63 -8.07 1.41
C ALA A 271 -17.44 -7.57 2.60
N ASN A 272 -16.81 -6.81 3.49
CA ASN A 272 -17.52 -6.18 4.61
C ASN A 272 -18.59 -5.19 4.12
N LEU A 273 -18.27 -4.40 3.10
CA LEU A 273 -19.24 -3.50 2.47
C LEU A 273 -20.39 -4.25 1.81
N TYR A 274 -20.08 -5.35 1.11
CA TYR A 274 -21.09 -6.18 0.45
C TYR A 274 -22.11 -6.74 1.46
N CYS A 275 -21.63 -7.34 2.56
CA CYS A 275 -22.51 -7.87 3.62
C CYS A 275 -23.32 -6.76 4.32
N SER A 276 -22.73 -5.58 4.52
CA SER A 276 -23.44 -4.44 5.11
C SER A 276 -24.53 -3.89 4.18
N GLU A 277 -24.32 -3.90 2.86
CA GLU A 277 -25.34 -3.48 1.89
C GLU A 277 -26.47 -4.50 1.77
N GLU A 278 -26.15 -5.79 1.82
CA GLU A 278 -27.16 -6.86 1.76
C GLU A 278 -28.10 -6.82 2.97
N SER A 279 -27.53 -6.76 4.18
CA SER A 279 -28.28 -6.59 5.44
C SER A 279 -29.04 -5.25 5.50
N GLY A 280 -28.46 -4.17 4.95
CA GLY A 280 -29.12 -2.87 4.81
C GLY A 280 -30.28 -2.88 3.80
N SER A 281 -30.15 -3.59 2.68
CA SER A 281 -31.18 -3.69 1.63
C SER A 281 -32.40 -4.52 2.06
N ALA A 282 -32.20 -5.51 2.93
CA ALA A 282 -33.30 -6.23 3.58
C ALA A 282 -34.09 -5.33 4.54
N ARG A 283 -33.39 -4.41 5.24
CA ARG A 283 -34.00 -3.41 6.13
C ARG A 283 -34.56 -2.18 5.40
N ARG A 284 -34.03 -1.85 4.21
CA ARG A 284 -34.47 -0.73 3.37
C ARG A 284 -35.71 -1.11 2.55
N ARG A 285 -35.91 -2.39 2.21
CA ARG A 285 -37.15 -2.90 1.60
C ARG A 285 -38.40 -2.79 2.51
N SER A 286 -38.24 -2.73 3.83
CA SER A 286 -39.35 -2.47 4.77
C SER A 286 -39.64 -0.98 4.99
N LEU A 287 -38.85 -0.08 4.38
CA LEU A 287 -38.92 1.38 4.59
C LEU A 287 -38.94 2.16 3.26
N ALA A 288 -38.98 1.46 2.13
CA ALA A 288 -39.02 2.03 0.79
C ALA A 288 -40.47 2.37 0.40
N ASP A 289 -41.05 3.31 1.13
CA ASP A 289 -41.99 4.26 0.54
C ASP A 289 -41.50 5.63 1.00
N ASN A 290 -41.04 6.46 0.06
CA ASN A 290 -40.48 7.81 0.23
C ASN A 290 -38.99 7.94 0.62
N SER A 291 -38.10 7.87 -0.38
CA SER A 291 -37.17 9.00 -0.66
C SER A 291 -36.28 8.70 -1.87
N VAL A 292 -36.42 9.55 -2.88
CA VAL A 292 -35.75 9.58 -4.18
C VAL A 292 -34.44 10.37 -4.05
N PHE A 293 -33.33 9.81 -4.56
CA PHE A 293 -32.01 10.43 -4.79
C PHE A 293 -31.37 11.22 -3.64
N GLY A 294 -30.41 10.60 -2.94
CA GLY A 294 -29.47 11.29 -2.05
C GLY A 294 -28.08 10.69 -2.19
N TYR A 295 -27.09 11.51 -2.55
CA TYR A 295 -25.68 11.20 -2.30
C TYR A 295 -25.49 11.10 -0.79
N GLU A 296 -25.66 9.90 -0.21
CA GLU A 296 -25.52 9.73 1.23
C GLU A 296 -24.03 9.82 1.61
N GLU A 297 -23.66 10.94 2.21
CA GLU A 297 -22.44 11.08 2.98
C GLU A 297 -22.41 9.98 4.04
N ARG A 298 -21.47 9.05 3.92
CA ARG A 298 -21.32 7.96 4.87
C ARG A 298 -20.93 8.53 6.23
N HIS A 299 -21.85 8.44 7.20
CA HIS A 299 -21.58 8.77 8.60
C HIS A 299 -20.41 7.94 9.14
N LEU A 300 -19.48 8.59 9.85
CA LEU A 300 -18.33 7.94 10.48
C LEU A 300 -18.80 6.92 11.51
N ARG A 301 -18.45 5.65 11.31
CA ARG A 301 -18.72 4.58 12.29
C ARG A 301 -17.44 4.22 13.03
N LEU A 302 -17.57 3.78 14.29
CA LEU A 302 -16.44 3.22 15.04
C LEU A 302 -15.78 2.03 14.34
N SER A 303 -16.55 1.30 13.52
CA SER A 303 -16.02 0.24 12.64
C SER A 303 -14.98 0.75 11.62
N ASP A 304 -15.01 2.03 11.28
CA ASP A 304 -14.09 2.65 10.31
C ASP A 304 -12.72 2.95 10.94
N LEU A 305 -12.55 2.82 12.26
CA LEU A 305 -11.24 2.92 12.95
C LEU A 305 -10.26 1.82 12.52
N ARG A 306 -10.75 0.69 11.99
CA ARG A 306 -9.89 -0.38 11.46
C ARG A 306 -9.01 0.08 10.30
N ILE A 307 -9.53 0.97 9.45
CA ILE A 307 -8.84 1.44 8.24
C ILE A 307 -7.58 2.24 8.60
N PRO A 308 -7.62 3.29 9.44
CA PRO A 308 -6.42 4.01 9.85
C PRO A 308 -5.47 3.14 10.68
N LEU A 309 -5.96 2.20 11.50
CA LEU A 309 -5.08 1.29 12.25
C LEU A 309 -4.30 0.36 11.31
N LEU A 310 -4.98 -0.31 10.37
CA LEU A 310 -4.32 -1.14 9.36
C LEU A 310 -3.39 -0.33 8.45
N PHE A 311 -3.77 0.90 8.11
CA PHE A 311 -2.90 1.83 7.39
C PHE A 311 -1.58 2.06 8.13
N VAL A 312 -1.63 2.41 9.42
CA VAL A 312 -0.41 2.65 10.21
C VAL A 312 0.42 1.38 10.33
N ILE A 313 -0.19 0.21 10.53
CA ILE A 313 0.54 -1.06 10.58
C ILE A 313 1.24 -1.33 9.25
N LEU A 314 0.53 -1.28 8.13
CA LEU A 314 1.08 -1.55 6.79
C LEU A 314 2.12 -0.51 6.38
N PHE A 315 1.94 0.75 6.77
CA PHE A 315 2.90 1.82 6.53
C PHE A 315 4.22 1.57 7.29
N ASN A 316 4.16 1.18 8.56
CA ASN A 316 5.38 0.81 9.30
C ASN A 316 6.01 -0.47 8.74
N VAL A 317 5.21 -1.42 8.27
CA VAL A 317 5.75 -2.64 7.66
C VAL A 317 6.43 -2.35 6.32
N ALA A 318 5.92 -1.41 5.52
CA ALA A 318 6.62 -0.91 4.35
C ALA A 318 7.98 -0.27 4.70
N PHE A 319 8.05 0.43 5.83
CA PHE A 319 9.28 1.01 6.36
C PHE A 319 10.32 -0.05 6.75
N PHE A 320 9.93 -1.08 7.51
CA PHE A 320 10.86 -2.11 7.98
C PHE A 320 11.16 -3.20 6.97
N GLY A 321 10.17 -3.59 6.17
CA GLY A 321 10.27 -4.75 5.27
C GLY A 321 11.18 -4.55 4.07
N THR A 322 11.52 -3.29 3.74
CA THR A 322 12.56 -2.98 2.76
C THR A 322 13.98 -3.11 3.32
N GLY A 323 14.15 -3.36 4.63
CA GLY A 323 15.42 -3.70 5.29
C GLY A 323 16.44 -2.57 5.40
N ASN A 324 16.40 -1.60 4.48
CA ASN A 324 17.50 -0.71 4.14
C ASN A 324 17.29 0.78 4.50
N PHE A 325 16.20 1.15 5.19
CA PHE A 325 16.00 2.56 5.56
C PHE A 325 17.06 3.08 6.56
N ALA A 326 17.51 2.23 7.48
CA ALA A 326 18.53 2.59 8.47
C ALA A 326 19.93 2.74 7.86
N SER A 327 20.15 2.19 6.67
CA SER A 327 21.47 2.08 6.05
C SER A 327 21.47 2.64 4.63
N ILE A 328 20.84 3.81 4.42
CA ILE A 328 20.84 4.51 3.13
C ILE A 328 22.26 4.68 2.57
N ALA A 329 23.26 4.82 3.43
CA ALA A 329 24.67 4.92 3.07
C ALA A 329 25.33 3.57 2.68
N SER A 330 24.77 2.44 3.10
CA SER A 330 25.25 1.09 2.74
C SER A 330 24.50 0.49 1.55
N PHE A 331 23.59 1.24 0.91
CA PHE A 331 22.93 0.77 -0.29
C PHE A 331 23.99 0.42 -1.33
N GLU A 332 23.96 -0.84 -1.76
CA GLU A 332 24.91 -1.32 -2.73
C GLU A 332 24.71 -0.57 -4.05
N ILE A 333 25.79 0.12 -4.42
CA ILE A 333 25.95 0.90 -5.64
C ILE A 333 25.61 0.03 -6.87
N SER A 334 25.65 -1.31 -6.74
CA SER A 334 25.38 -2.31 -7.78
C SER A 334 24.00 -2.21 -8.44
N SER A 335 22.94 -1.83 -7.71
CA SER A 335 21.62 -1.59 -8.33
C SER A 335 21.56 -0.28 -9.10
N VAL A 336 22.18 0.78 -8.57
CA VAL A 336 22.20 2.12 -9.19
C VAL A 336 23.04 2.13 -10.47
N TYR A 337 24.08 1.30 -10.53
CA TYR A 337 24.90 1.11 -11.73
C TYR A 337 24.10 0.66 -12.97
N ARG A 338 22.91 0.08 -12.79
CA ARG A 338 22.01 -0.29 -13.90
C ARG A 338 21.40 0.94 -14.59
N PHE A 339 21.32 2.08 -13.90
CA PHE A 339 20.79 3.34 -14.44
C PHE A 339 21.90 4.33 -14.81
N ILE A 340 22.98 4.38 -14.04
CA ILE A 340 24.04 5.37 -14.21
C ILE A 340 25.41 4.75 -13.93
N THR A 341 26.35 4.90 -14.87
CA THR A 341 27.74 4.47 -14.71
C THR A 341 28.64 5.55 -14.10
N VAL A 342 28.30 6.83 -14.31
CA VAL A 342 29.03 7.98 -13.76
C VAL A 342 28.54 8.30 -12.35
N PHE A 343 29.45 8.39 -11.39
CA PHE A 343 29.11 8.72 -10.01
C PHE A 343 28.45 10.11 -9.93
N SER A 344 27.20 10.14 -9.51
CA SER A 344 26.42 11.35 -9.28
C SER A 344 25.67 11.24 -7.95
N PRO A 345 26.20 11.81 -6.85
CA PRO A 345 25.71 11.51 -5.50
C PRO A 345 24.24 11.89 -5.30
N PHE A 346 23.80 13.01 -5.88
CA PHE A 346 22.42 13.47 -5.77
C PHE A 346 21.43 12.58 -6.52
N LEU A 347 21.77 12.16 -7.74
CA LEU A 347 20.89 11.32 -8.56
C LEU A 347 20.82 9.90 -7.99
N MET A 348 21.97 9.36 -7.59
CA MET A 348 22.07 8.08 -6.89
C MET A 348 21.22 8.07 -5.61
N ALA A 349 21.37 9.09 -4.75
CA ALA A 349 20.56 9.22 -3.55
C ALA A 349 19.06 9.36 -3.91
N GLY A 350 18.73 10.12 -4.95
CA GLY A 350 17.36 10.27 -5.45
C GLY A 350 16.72 8.95 -5.88
N LEU A 351 17.44 8.09 -6.62
CA LEU A 351 16.95 6.77 -7.04
C LEU A 351 16.73 5.83 -5.84
N LEU A 352 17.62 5.87 -4.86
CA LEU A 352 17.49 5.06 -3.63
C LEU A 352 16.32 5.53 -2.76
N ILE A 353 16.17 6.83 -2.59
CA ILE A 353 15.03 7.43 -1.90
C ILE A 353 13.73 7.06 -2.64
N PHE A 354 13.72 7.17 -3.97
CA PHE A 354 12.58 6.78 -4.79
C PHE A 354 12.20 5.30 -4.60
N LYS A 355 13.18 4.39 -4.59
CA LYS A 355 12.97 2.96 -4.29
C LYS A 355 12.28 2.76 -2.94
N LEU A 356 12.72 3.46 -1.90
CA LEU A 356 12.12 3.39 -0.56
C LEU A 356 10.69 3.92 -0.55
N PHE A 357 10.37 4.92 -1.38
CA PHE A 357 9.02 5.48 -1.47
C PHE A 357 7.99 4.56 -2.12
N ILE A 358 8.41 3.62 -2.97
CA ILE A 358 7.48 2.77 -3.76
C ILE A 358 6.48 2.01 -2.87
N PRO A 359 6.89 1.25 -1.84
CA PRO A 359 5.94 0.56 -0.95
C PRO A 359 4.97 1.50 -0.24
N PHE A 360 5.41 2.70 0.17
CA PHE A 360 4.53 3.69 0.78
C PHE A 360 3.48 4.20 -0.21
N MET A 361 3.86 4.44 -1.47
CA MET A 361 2.94 4.86 -2.52
C MET A 361 1.85 3.80 -2.77
N LEU A 362 2.18 2.50 -2.68
CA LEU A 362 1.19 1.43 -2.76
C LEU A 362 0.18 1.50 -1.61
N VAL A 363 0.64 1.63 -0.37
CA VAL A 363 -0.27 1.74 0.79
C VAL A 363 -1.21 2.94 0.67
N ILE A 364 -0.66 4.10 0.25
CA ILE A 364 -1.46 5.32 0.06
C ILE A 364 -2.50 5.14 -1.04
N ALA A 365 -2.12 4.50 -2.15
CA ALA A 365 -3.04 4.19 -3.24
C ALA A 365 -4.19 3.29 -2.76
N ASP A 366 -3.87 2.26 -1.98
CA ASP A 366 -4.86 1.33 -1.42
C ASP A 366 -5.87 1.99 -0.50
N VAL A 367 -5.40 2.82 0.44
CA VAL A 367 -6.30 3.54 1.35
C VAL A 367 -7.23 4.46 0.59
N ARG A 368 -6.73 5.13 -0.46
CA ARG A 368 -7.56 5.97 -1.32
C ARG A 368 -8.56 5.14 -2.12
N LEU A 369 -8.18 3.96 -2.62
CA LEU A 369 -9.10 3.04 -3.32
C LEU A 369 -10.19 2.50 -2.38
N VAL A 370 -9.84 2.24 -1.12
CA VAL A 370 -10.79 1.81 -0.09
C VAL A 370 -11.77 2.92 0.29
N ARG A 371 -11.30 4.17 0.40
CA ARG A 371 -12.12 5.32 0.80
C ARG A 371 -12.92 5.97 -0.33
N SER A 372 -12.45 5.89 -1.58
CA SER A 372 -13.11 6.58 -2.69
C SER A 372 -14.51 6.01 -2.91
N PRO A 373 -15.57 6.84 -2.94
CA PRO A 373 -16.88 6.40 -3.39
C PRO A 373 -16.74 5.85 -4.81
N ARG A 374 -17.22 4.62 -5.03
CA ARG A 374 -16.99 3.83 -6.25
C ARG A 374 -17.53 4.47 -7.54
N SER A 375 -18.22 5.62 -7.45
CA SER A 375 -18.75 6.42 -8.57
C SER A 375 -17.92 7.65 -8.98
N SER A 376 -16.93 8.10 -8.19
CA SER A 376 -16.14 9.33 -8.46
C SER A 376 -14.65 9.06 -8.71
N VAL A 377 -14.33 7.94 -9.36
CA VAL A 377 -12.94 7.48 -9.55
C VAL A 377 -12.20 8.26 -10.67
N SER A 378 -12.91 9.09 -11.44
CA SER A 378 -12.41 9.70 -12.68
C SER A 378 -11.65 11.02 -12.53
N HIS A 379 -11.78 11.79 -11.45
CA HIS A 379 -11.28 13.19 -11.43
C HIS A 379 -10.25 13.53 -10.34
N GLY A 380 -9.96 12.63 -9.39
CA GLY A 380 -9.17 12.97 -8.19
C GLY A 380 -7.66 12.68 -8.21
N TRP A 381 -7.10 12.09 -9.27
CA TRP A 381 -5.75 11.47 -9.19
C TRP A 381 -4.62 12.23 -9.89
N ALA A 382 -4.90 13.40 -10.47
CA ALA A 382 -3.83 14.36 -10.81
C ALA A 382 -3.02 14.79 -9.57
N VAL A 383 -3.57 14.63 -8.36
CA VAL A 383 -2.97 15.04 -7.06
C VAL A 383 -2.19 13.91 -6.36
N ILE A 384 -1.71 12.91 -7.10
CA ILE A 384 -0.70 11.96 -6.58
C ILE A 384 0.62 12.09 -7.33
N PHE A 385 0.56 12.60 -8.55
CA PHE A 385 1.73 12.84 -9.39
C PHE A 385 2.16 14.32 -9.43
N LEU A 386 1.47 15.17 -8.64
CA LEU A 386 1.82 16.54 -8.25
C LEU A 386 1.87 16.57 -6.72
#